data_AF-A0A1V5N4X9-F1
#
_entry.id   AF-A0A1V5N4X9-F1
#
_cell.length_a   1.000
_cell.length_b   1.000
_cell.length_c   1.000
_cell.angle_alpha   90.00
_cell.angle_beta   90.00
_cell.angle_gamma   90.00
#
_symmetry.space_group_name_H-M   'P 1'
#
loop_
_entity.id
_entity.type
_entity.pdbx_description
1 polymer ?
#
loop_
_entity_poly.entity_id
_entity_poly.type
_entity_poly.pdbx_seq_one_letter_code
_entity_poly.pdbx_strand_id
1 'polypeptide(L)'
;MALAGDDSTLAVEDYYPVISDLFYQKKIAIQKFNYITRQWEEKFIQTGTPILYFCANPTEKFIDNTALIGTGTLPAINYTECDNWIYDWHDNEGFFDLATIKTFGLTVEEYHIYDDFHNGADLGKAAFYKDIINYNVPTYLTPKNKNSYILMSAGADGIFGTKDDVCNF
;
A
#
# COMPACT_ATOMS: atom_id res chain seq x y z
N MET A 1 -24.26 37.50 -12.31
CA MET A 1 -24.05 36.08 -12.63
C MET A 1 -22.55 35.91 -12.78
N ALA A 2 -21.86 35.67 -11.67
CA ALA A 2 -20.41 35.60 -11.62
C ALA A 2 -19.97 34.20 -12.05
N LEU A 3 -19.09 34.14 -13.05
CA LEU A 3 -18.37 32.93 -13.43
C LEU A 3 -17.53 32.48 -12.23
N ALA A 4 -17.54 31.17 -11.99
CA ALA A 4 -16.77 30.53 -10.94
C ALA A 4 -15.28 30.92 -11.04
N GLY A 5 -14.66 31.04 -9.87
CA GLY A 5 -13.38 31.69 -9.64
C GLY A 5 -12.26 31.29 -10.60
N ASP A 6 -11.56 32.31 -11.04
CA ASP A 6 -10.25 32.23 -11.67
C ASP A 6 -9.22 31.77 -10.62
N ASP A 7 -8.92 30.46 -10.65
CA ASP A 7 -7.97 29.77 -9.78
C ASP A 7 -6.51 29.88 -10.26
N SER A 8 -6.17 30.88 -11.08
CA SER A 8 -4.82 31.06 -11.66
C SER A 8 -3.72 31.46 -10.67
N THR A 9 -4.01 31.51 -9.37
CA THR A 9 -3.04 31.94 -8.33
C THR A 9 -2.80 30.91 -7.23
N LEU A 10 -3.56 29.81 -7.21
CA LEU A 10 -3.20 28.68 -6.38
C LEU A 10 -2.17 27.88 -7.17
N ALA A 11 -1.02 27.60 -6.56
CA ALA A 11 -0.20 26.49 -6.99
C ALA A 11 -1.07 25.24 -6.80
N VAL A 12 -1.86 24.92 -7.83
CA VAL A 12 -2.46 23.61 -8.00
C VAL A 12 -1.26 22.73 -8.28
N GLU A 13 -0.61 22.27 -7.21
CA GLU A 13 0.05 20.97 -7.27
C GLU A 13 -1.06 20.05 -7.77
N ASP A 14 -0.92 19.59 -9.01
CA ASP A 14 -1.85 18.64 -9.60
C ASP A 14 -1.88 17.43 -8.65
N TYR A 15 -2.85 17.42 -7.74
CA TYR A 15 -3.26 16.22 -7.03
C TYR A 15 -3.96 15.37 -8.09
N TYR A 16 -3.17 14.74 -8.95
CA TYR A 16 -3.64 13.64 -9.75
C TYR A 16 -4.27 12.66 -8.75
N PRO A 17 -5.54 12.28 -8.90
CA PRO A 17 -6.09 11.24 -8.07
C PRO A 17 -5.21 10.01 -8.31
N VAL A 18 -4.37 9.68 -7.33
CA VAL A 18 -3.44 8.57 -7.46
C VAL A 18 -4.31 7.31 -7.53
N ILE A 19 -3.84 6.23 -8.11
CA ILE A 19 -4.66 5.03 -8.32
C ILE A 19 -5.31 4.52 -6.99
N SER A 20 -4.71 4.86 -5.84
CA SER A 20 -5.23 4.78 -4.46
C SER A 20 -6.58 5.46 -4.20
N ASP A 21 -6.85 6.54 -4.91
CA ASP A 21 -7.88 7.52 -4.59
C ASP A 21 -9.27 7.10 -5.05
N LEU A 22 -9.31 6.16 -5.99
CA LEU A 22 -10.52 5.62 -6.59
C LEU A 22 -11.10 4.45 -5.78
N PHE A 23 -10.46 4.02 -4.68
CA PHE A 23 -10.84 2.83 -3.92
C PHE A 23 -12.00 3.05 -2.94
N TYR A 24 -12.01 4.16 -2.20
CA TYR A 24 -13.16 4.51 -1.37
C TYR A 24 -14.41 4.79 -2.20
N GLN A 25 -14.23 5.28 -3.42
CA GLN A 25 -15.30 5.41 -4.40
C GLN A 25 -15.50 4.07 -5.12
N LYS A 26 -16.22 3.13 -4.48
CA LYS A 26 -16.68 1.87 -5.11
C LYS A 26 -17.25 2.06 -6.52
N LYS A 27 -17.69 3.28 -6.85
CA LYS A 27 -18.00 3.72 -8.21
C LYS A 27 -17.40 5.09 -8.46
N ILE A 28 -16.70 5.22 -9.59
CA ILE A 28 -16.16 6.49 -10.07
C ILE A 28 -16.94 6.91 -11.32
N ALA A 29 -17.22 8.20 -11.44
CA ALA A 29 -17.78 8.77 -12.67
C ALA A 29 -16.65 9.06 -13.65
N ILE A 30 -16.62 8.37 -14.77
CA ILE A 30 -15.72 8.71 -15.88
C ILE A 30 -16.52 9.35 -17.01
N GLN A 31 -15.92 10.31 -17.70
CA GLN A 31 -16.49 10.84 -18.93
C GLN A 31 -16.17 9.90 -20.09
N LYS A 32 -17.20 9.41 -20.77
CA LYS A 32 -17.08 8.61 -21.99
C LYS A 32 -17.66 9.40 -23.15
N PHE A 33 -16.89 9.57 -24.21
CA PHE A 33 -17.39 10.18 -25.43
C PHE A 33 -18.28 9.19 -26.20
N ASN A 34 -19.53 9.58 -26.47
CA ASN A 34 -20.43 8.82 -27.31
C ASN A 34 -20.33 9.32 -28.77
N TYR A 35 -19.78 8.48 -29.64
CA TYR A 35 -19.55 8.82 -31.06
C TYR A 35 -20.83 8.94 -31.90
N ILE A 36 -21.95 8.36 -31.45
CA ILE A 36 -23.24 8.43 -32.15
C ILE A 36 -23.93 9.76 -31.85
N THR A 37 -24.00 10.13 -30.57
CA THR A 37 -24.66 11.36 -30.12
C THR A 37 -23.74 12.58 -30.14
N ARG A 38 -22.41 12.38 -30.30
CA ARG A 38 -21.36 13.39 -30.22
C ARG A 38 -21.36 14.18 -28.92
N GLN A 39 -21.69 13.51 -27.81
CA GLN A 39 -21.74 14.11 -26.48
C GLN A 39 -20.86 13.33 -25.50
N TRP A 40 -20.40 14.03 -24.46
CA TRP A 40 -19.79 13.40 -23.29
C TRP A 40 -20.90 12.87 -22.39
N GLU A 41 -20.82 11.60 -22.03
CA GLU A 41 -21.74 10.94 -21.13
C GLU A 41 -20.99 10.49 -19.87
N GLU A 42 -21.60 10.68 -18.71
CA GLU A 42 -21.08 10.10 -17.47
C GLU A 42 -21.34 8.59 -17.46
N LYS A 43 -20.27 7.83 -17.21
CA LYS A 43 -20.36 6.40 -16.95
C LYS A 43 -19.78 6.11 -15.58
N PHE A 44 -20.58 5.51 -14.72
CA PHE A 44 -20.11 4.96 -13.45
C PHE A 44 -19.40 3.62 -13.69
N ILE A 45 -18.15 3.51 -13.24
CA ILE A 45 -17.38 2.26 -13.26
C ILE A 45 -17.11 1.84 -11.83
N GLN A 46 -17.27 0.55 -11.56
CA GLN A 46 -16.87 -0.04 -10.28
C GLN A 46 -15.36 -0.25 -10.25
N THR A 47 -14.72 0.26 -9.20
CA THR A 47 -13.28 0.08 -8.97
C THR A 47 -13.02 -1.18 -8.16
N GLY A 48 -11.95 -1.89 -8.50
CA GLY A 48 -11.45 -3.03 -7.72
C GLY A 48 -10.57 -2.56 -6.56
N THR A 49 -10.13 -3.48 -5.71
CA THR A 49 -9.21 -3.21 -4.61
C THR A 49 -7.77 -3.16 -5.15
N PRO A 50 -6.87 -2.33 -4.59
CA PRO A 50 -5.47 -2.37 -4.99
C PRO A 50 -4.90 -3.74 -4.66
N ILE A 51 -3.95 -4.18 -5.48
CA ILE A 51 -3.15 -5.37 -5.23
C ILE A 51 -1.70 -4.95 -5.39
N LEU A 52 -0.93 -5.06 -4.31
CA LEU A 52 0.52 -4.91 -4.33
C LEU A 52 1.15 -6.24 -4.68
N TYR A 53 2.21 -6.17 -5.47
CA TYR A 53 3.02 -7.29 -5.88
C TYR A 53 4.45 -7.08 -5.37
N PHE A 54 4.98 -8.08 -4.68
CA PHE A 54 6.38 -8.13 -4.27
C PHE A 54 7.03 -9.35 -4.93
N CYS A 55 8.09 -9.10 -5.67
CA CYS A 55 8.85 -10.17 -6.33
C CYS A 55 9.84 -10.76 -5.34
N ALA A 56 9.89 -12.10 -5.20
CA ALA A 56 10.95 -12.69 -4.38
C ALA A 56 12.30 -12.58 -5.09
N ASN A 57 13.33 -12.18 -4.35
CA ASN A 57 14.72 -12.36 -4.72
C ASN A 57 15.30 -13.58 -3.96
N PRO A 58 15.18 -14.81 -4.49
CA PRO A 58 15.47 -16.03 -3.75
C PRO A 58 16.97 -16.26 -3.47
N THR A 59 17.85 -15.49 -4.13
CA THR A 59 19.30 -15.54 -3.87
C THR A 59 19.71 -14.74 -2.63
N GLU A 60 18.82 -13.88 -2.14
CA GLU A 60 19.07 -13.02 -0.99
C GLU A 60 18.72 -13.69 0.34
N LYS A 61 19.25 -13.11 1.42
CA LYS A 61 18.90 -13.51 2.78
C LYS A 61 17.63 -12.77 3.20
N PHE A 62 16.69 -13.43 3.87
CA PHE A 62 15.47 -12.72 4.26
C PHE A 62 15.67 -11.73 5.40
N ILE A 63 16.27 -12.16 6.51
CA ILE A 63 16.66 -11.30 7.63
C ILE A 63 17.87 -12.00 8.27
N ASP A 64 19.04 -11.36 8.31
CA ASP A 64 20.19 -11.93 9.02
C ASP A 64 20.01 -11.69 10.53
N ASN A 65 19.31 -12.61 11.19
CA ASN A 65 19.16 -12.59 12.63
C ASN A 65 19.65 -13.92 13.21
N THR A 66 20.97 -14.08 13.22
CA THR A 66 21.67 -15.24 13.79
C THR A 66 21.43 -15.43 15.30
N ALA A 67 20.72 -14.52 15.96
CA ALA A 67 20.17 -14.71 17.30
C ALA A 67 18.91 -15.61 17.25
N LEU A 68 19.12 -16.91 17.42
CA LEU A 68 18.10 -17.95 17.63
C LEU A 68 16.90 -17.43 18.43
N ILE A 69 15.74 -17.38 17.79
CA ILE A 69 14.50 -17.07 18.48
C ILE A 69 14.02 -18.37 19.15
N GLY A 70 14.46 -18.56 20.40
CA GLY A 70 13.73 -19.42 21.34
C GLY A 70 12.30 -18.88 21.59
N THR A 71 11.66 -19.22 22.69
CA THR A 71 10.33 -18.70 23.06
C THR A 71 10.30 -17.18 23.38
N GLY A 72 11.26 -16.39 22.90
CA GLY A 72 11.45 -14.98 23.19
C GLY A 72 10.96 -14.05 22.08
N THR A 73 10.80 -12.79 22.44
CA THR A 73 10.50 -11.66 21.55
C THR A 73 11.46 -11.63 20.35
N LEU A 74 10.94 -11.29 19.16
CA LEU A 74 11.76 -11.04 17.96
C LEU A 74 12.94 -10.11 18.33
N PRO A 75 14.19 -10.44 17.96
CA PRO A 75 15.30 -9.54 18.17
C PRO A 75 15.04 -8.26 17.36
N ALA A 76 15.57 -7.14 17.83
CA ALA A 76 15.49 -5.89 17.08
C ALA A 76 16.03 -6.11 15.66
N ILE A 77 15.16 -5.95 14.67
CA ILE A 77 15.51 -6.12 13.25
C ILE A 77 16.13 -4.80 12.80
N ASN A 78 17.30 -4.88 12.16
CA ASN A 78 17.91 -3.73 11.51
C ASN A 78 17.34 -3.60 10.09
N TYR A 79 16.54 -2.56 9.85
CA TYR A 79 15.90 -2.31 8.56
C TYR A 79 16.79 -1.50 7.59
N THR A 80 18.07 -1.24 7.89
CA THR A 80 18.96 -0.50 6.97
C THR A 80 19.40 -1.31 5.75
N GLU A 81 19.15 -2.62 5.73
CA GLU A 81 19.58 -3.53 4.67
C GLU A 81 18.40 -4.26 4.01
N CYS A 82 17.16 -3.76 4.20
CA CYS A 82 15.94 -4.41 3.71
C CYS A 82 15.93 -4.58 2.18
N ASP A 83 16.60 -3.70 1.45
CA ASP A 83 16.76 -3.74 -0.01
C ASP A 83 17.50 -5.00 -0.48
N ASN A 84 18.31 -5.59 0.41
CA ASN A 84 19.04 -6.83 0.14
C ASN A 84 18.30 -8.06 0.66
N TRP A 85 16.99 -7.96 0.96
CA TRP A 85 16.21 -9.07 1.47
C TRP A 85 15.43 -9.78 0.37
N ILE A 86 14.87 -10.97 0.69
CA ILE A 86 14.06 -11.72 -0.29
C ILE A 86 12.88 -10.89 -0.78
N TYR A 87 12.31 -10.03 0.07
CA TYR A 87 11.28 -9.08 -0.31
C TYR A 87 11.70 -7.69 0.14
N ASP A 88 11.64 -6.74 -0.78
CA ASP A 88 11.96 -5.35 -0.52
C ASP A 88 10.67 -4.56 -0.23
N TRP A 89 10.61 -3.89 0.91
CA TRP A 89 9.51 -2.98 1.23
C TRP A 89 9.47 -1.79 0.26
N HIS A 90 10.64 -1.36 -0.23
CA HIS A 90 10.79 -0.25 -1.16
C HIS A 90 10.16 -0.52 -2.54
N ASP A 91 9.87 -1.78 -2.90
CA ASP A 91 9.13 -2.13 -4.12
C ASP A 91 7.80 -1.36 -4.24
N ASN A 92 7.16 -1.05 -3.12
CA ASN A 92 5.87 -0.37 -3.06
C ASN A 92 5.84 0.82 -2.08
N GLU A 93 6.99 1.37 -1.66
CA GLU A 93 7.05 2.49 -0.70
C GLU A 93 6.22 3.70 -1.15
N GLY A 94 6.31 4.03 -2.44
CA GLY A 94 5.61 5.17 -3.00
C GLY A 94 4.10 4.99 -3.02
N PHE A 95 3.59 3.78 -2.77
CA PHE A 95 2.18 3.54 -2.50
C PHE A 95 1.87 3.69 -1.01
N PHE A 96 2.72 3.18 -0.12
CA PHE A 96 2.52 3.26 1.33
C PHE A 96 2.53 4.68 1.84
N ASP A 97 3.38 5.54 1.28
CA ASP A 97 3.48 6.97 1.66
C ASP A 97 2.29 7.80 1.17
N LEU A 98 1.43 7.23 0.33
CA LEU A 98 0.20 7.91 -0.09
C LEU A 98 -0.81 7.86 1.05
N ALA A 99 -1.27 9.04 1.47
CA ALA A 99 -2.44 9.13 2.32
C ALA A 99 -3.66 8.58 1.58
N THR A 100 -4.57 7.94 2.30
CA THR A 100 -5.88 7.66 1.73
C THR A 100 -6.66 8.96 1.53
N ILE A 101 -7.46 9.04 0.47
CA ILE A 101 -8.36 10.20 0.29
C ILE A 101 -9.24 10.36 1.52
N LYS A 102 -9.37 11.61 1.98
CA LYS A 102 -10.44 12.04 2.90
C LYS A 102 -11.78 11.56 2.34
N THR A 103 -12.31 10.48 2.89
CA THR A 103 -13.70 10.09 2.59
C THR A 103 -14.57 11.32 2.81
N PHE A 104 -15.45 11.65 1.88
CA PHE A 104 -16.28 12.84 1.96
C PHE A 104 -16.99 12.92 3.33
N GLY A 105 -16.60 13.88 4.17
CA GLY A 105 -17.10 14.04 5.54
C GLY A 105 -16.15 13.60 6.67
N LEU A 106 -15.02 12.95 6.36
CA LEU A 106 -13.92 12.71 7.31
C LEU A 106 -12.98 13.91 7.33
N THR A 107 -12.67 14.39 8.54
CA THR A 107 -11.74 15.52 8.76
C THR A 107 -10.31 15.07 9.01
N VAL A 108 -10.07 13.76 9.12
CA VAL A 108 -8.78 13.17 9.48
C VAL A 108 -8.31 12.31 8.30
N GLU A 109 -7.03 12.41 7.97
CA GLU A 109 -6.37 11.54 6.99
C GLU A 109 -6.08 10.19 7.64
N GLU A 110 -6.33 9.11 6.89
CA GLU A 110 -5.94 7.76 7.30
C GLU A 110 -4.74 7.34 6.45
N TYR A 111 -3.74 6.76 7.12
CA TYR A 111 -2.49 6.33 6.52
C TYR A 111 -2.42 4.82 6.50
N HIS A 112 -1.65 4.27 5.56
CA HIS A 112 -1.36 2.84 5.56
C HIS A 112 -0.56 2.47 6.82
N ILE A 113 -0.76 1.26 7.35
CA ILE A 113 0.03 0.80 8.51
C ILE A 113 1.50 0.63 8.12
N TYR A 114 1.77 0.38 6.83
CA TYR A 114 3.12 0.28 6.29
C TYR A 114 3.76 1.62 5.93
N ASP A 115 3.09 2.75 6.18
CA ASP A 115 3.59 4.11 5.91
C ASP A 115 4.65 4.52 6.93
N ASP A 116 5.91 4.57 6.53
CA ASP A 116 7.01 5.01 7.40
C ASP A 116 7.03 6.54 7.59
N PHE A 117 6.61 7.29 6.57
CA PHE A 117 6.64 8.74 6.56
C PHE A 117 5.73 9.35 7.64
N HIS A 118 4.51 8.82 7.77
CA HIS A 118 3.53 9.33 8.74
C HIS A 118 3.57 8.60 10.09
N ASN A 119 3.85 7.28 10.12
CA ASN A 119 3.86 6.54 11.39
C ASN A 119 5.17 6.71 12.17
N GLY A 120 6.27 7.03 11.49
CA GLY A 120 7.60 7.20 12.06
C GLY A 120 8.61 6.22 11.47
N ALA A 121 9.88 6.61 11.46
CA ALA A 121 10.96 5.86 10.81
C ALA A 121 10.98 4.39 11.24
N ASP A 122 11.04 3.51 10.25
CA ASP A 122 11.06 2.06 10.34
C ASP A 122 9.79 1.38 10.90
N LEU A 123 8.73 2.11 11.27
CA LEU A 123 7.54 1.50 11.88
C LEU A 123 6.64 0.78 10.88
N GLY A 124 6.45 1.36 9.70
CA GLY A 124 5.74 0.75 8.58
C GLY A 124 6.52 -0.41 7.96
N LYS A 125 7.83 -0.25 7.78
CA LYS A 125 8.74 -1.34 7.42
C LYS A 125 8.65 -2.49 8.42
N ALA A 126 8.68 -2.18 9.72
CA ALA A 126 8.56 -3.17 10.77
C ALA A 126 7.23 -3.92 10.71
N ALA A 127 6.12 -3.22 10.47
CA ALA A 127 4.81 -3.83 10.31
C ALA A 127 4.77 -4.77 9.10
N PHE A 128 5.27 -4.33 7.94
CA PHE A 128 5.32 -5.15 6.73
C PHE A 128 6.09 -6.46 6.95
N TYR A 129 7.34 -6.36 7.43
CA TYR A 129 8.17 -7.54 7.65
C TYR A 129 7.59 -8.47 8.71
N LYS A 130 6.96 -7.92 9.76
CA LYS A 130 6.28 -8.71 10.79
C LYS A 130 5.17 -9.58 10.20
N ASP A 131 4.41 -9.09 9.23
CA ASP A 131 3.25 -9.79 8.66
C ASP A 131 3.63 -10.89 7.67
N ILE A 132 4.73 -10.71 6.95
CA ILE A 132 5.22 -11.67 5.96
C ILE A 132 6.13 -12.76 6.57
N ILE A 133 6.61 -12.60 7.81
CA ILE A 133 7.40 -13.61 8.56
C ILE A 133 6.57 -14.88 8.84
N ASN A 134 7.21 -16.04 8.67
CA ASN A 134 6.68 -17.35 9.03
C ASN A 134 7.09 -17.75 10.45
N TYR A 135 6.24 -17.46 11.43
CA TYR A 135 6.47 -17.82 12.83
C TYR A 135 6.37 -19.33 13.14
N ASN A 136 5.97 -20.17 12.17
CA ASN A 136 5.99 -21.62 12.34
C ASN A 136 7.40 -22.21 12.24
N VAL A 137 8.39 -21.43 11.79
CA VAL A 137 9.81 -21.82 11.74
C VAL A 137 10.53 -21.15 12.92
N PRO A 138 10.82 -21.89 14.02
CA PRO A 138 11.39 -21.29 15.22
C PRO A 138 12.91 -21.06 15.12
N THR A 139 13.58 -21.62 14.11
CA THR A 139 15.04 -21.65 14.05
C THR A 139 15.67 -20.43 13.38
N TYR A 140 14.94 -19.77 12.48
CA TYR A 140 15.39 -18.57 11.78
C TYR A 140 14.19 -17.81 11.19
N LEU A 141 14.36 -16.50 10.97
CA LEU A 141 13.37 -15.68 10.30
C LEU A 141 13.33 -15.99 8.81
N THR A 142 12.14 -16.32 8.30
CA THR A 142 11.92 -16.62 6.90
C THR A 142 10.54 -16.13 6.49
N PRO A 143 10.30 -15.69 5.25
CA PRO A 143 8.98 -15.28 4.84
C PRO A 143 8.10 -16.51 4.62
N LYS A 144 6.79 -16.32 4.74
CA LYS A 144 5.79 -17.39 4.51
C LYS A 144 5.86 -17.98 3.11
N ASN A 145 6.17 -17.17 2.10
CA ASN A 145 6.37 -17.61 0.71
C ASN A 145 7.72 -17.14 0.17
N LYS A 146 8.81 -17.89 0.35
CA LYS A 146 10.16 -17.42 -0.02
C LYS A 146 10.58 -17.63 -1.48
N ASN A 147 9.84 -18.46 -2.23
CA ASN A 147 10.29 -18.97 -3.54
C ASN A 147 9.54 -18.35 -4.73
N SER A 148 8.59 -17.44 -4.50
CA SER A 148 7.75 -16.92 -5.59
C SER A 148 7.48 -15.43 -5.46
N TYR A 149 6.30 -15.06 -4.98
CA TYR A 149 5.86 -13.68 -4.87
C TYR A 149 4.85 -13.54 -3.75
N ILE A 150 4.73 -12.32 -3.23
CA ILE A 150 3.66 -11.93 -2.34
C ILE A 150 2.66 -11.08 -3.12
N LEU A 151 1.38 -11.44 -2.99
CA LEU A 151 0.27 -10.58 -3.37
C LEU A 151 -0.44 -10.14 -2.09
N MET A 152 -0.72 -8.86 -2.00
CA MET A 152 -1.45 -8.27 -0.90
C MET A 152 -2.53 -7.36 -1.47
N SER A 153 -3.79 -7.60 -1.12
CA SER A 153 -4.89 -6.71 -1.46
C SER A 153 -5.42 -6.05 -0.21
N ALA A 154 -5.60 -4.72 -0.24
CA ALA A 154 -6.07 -3.95 0.91
C ALA A 154 -7.55 -4.17 1.29
N GLY A 155 -8.18 -5.24 0.80
CA GLY A 155 -9.55 -5.56 1.14
C GLY A 155 -10.57 -4.44 0.86
N ALA A 156 -11.64 -4.41 1.64
CA ALA A 156 -12.77 -3.50 1.40
C ALA A 156 -12.55 -2.09 1.95
N ASP A 157 -11.67 -1.93 2.94
CA ASP A 157 -11.30 -0.63 3.51
C ASP A 157 -10.27 0.10 2.64
N GLY A 158 -9.50 -0.62 1.81
CA GLY A 158 -8.49 -0.02 0.94
C GLY A 158 -7.25 0.42 1.71
N ILE A 159 -7.07 -0.01 2.96
CA ILE A 159 -5.93 0.33 3.81
C ILE A 159 -5.06 -0.92 4.01
N PHE A 160 -3.83 -0.87 3.52
CA PHE A 160 -2.85 -1.93 3.77
C PHE A 160 -2.40 -2.03 5.23
N GLY A 161 -2.24 -3.27 5.68
CA GLY A 161 -1.84 -3.70 7.03
C GLY A 161 -3.00 -3.87 8.00
N THR A 162 -4.24 -3.78 7.54
CA THR A 162 -5.42 -4.02 8.38
C THR A 162 -5.84 -5.49 8.34
N LYS A 163 -6.90 -5.83 9.10
CA LYS A 163 -7.48 -7.18 9.08
C LYS A 163 -8.23 -7.50 7.80
N ASP A 164 -8.54 -6.50 6.97
CA ASP A 164 -9.23 -6.66 5.70
C ASP A 164 -8.29 -7.12 4.58
N ASP A 165 -6.98 -7.05 4.81
CA ASP A 165 -5.97 -7.49 3.86
C ASP A 165 -6.15 -8.96 3.46
N VAL A 166 -6.13 -9.20 2.15
CA VAL A 166 -6.13 -10.54 1.57
C VAL A 166 -4.76 -10.82 0.98
N CYS A 167 -4.06 -11.78 1.57
CA CYS A 167 -2.70 -12.16 1.20
C CYS A 167 -2.65 -13.59 0.63
N ASN A 168 -1.65 -13.88 -0.19
CA ASN A 168 -1.42 -15.24 -0.73
C ASN A 168 -0.54 -16.13 0.18
N PHE A 169 -0.45 -15.83 1.48
CA PHE A 169 0.49 -16.45 2.42
C PHE A 169 -0.09 -16.68 3.82
#